data_AF-A0A1H0TLA9-F1
#
_entry.id   AF-A0A1H0TLA9-F1
#
_cell.length_a   1.000
_cell.length_b   1.000
_cell.length_c   1.000
_cell.angle_alpha   90.00
_cell.angle_beta   90.00
_cell.angle_gamma   90.00
#
_symmetry.space_group_name_H-M   'P 1'
#
loop_
_entity.id
_entity.type
_entity.pdbx_description
1 polymer ?
#
loop_
_entity_poly.entity_id
_entity_poly.type
_entity_poly.pdbx_seq_one_letter_code
_entity_poly.pdbx_strand_id
1 'polypeptide(L)'
;MRYGLDTEGRDIFDRAYTATYGPAREVVAEIYDEVADGTELRSVILAERRLGARPMSRIGGSPMWTVGERAHARRAERELPVDPFTAGVFVAPMTAQVDEFAERGHPWSEIVNESVIEAVDSLLPYMHARDVAYMVDNCSRTSRLGARRWGPRFQAAYEQIAYPAAEHPADTALLTAFDSHPVHEALAVAAKLRPSVDIAVA
;
A
#
# COMPACT_ATOMS: atom_id res chain seq x y z
N MET A 1 -10.99 -3.62 -9.25
CA MET A 1 -9.88 -3.42 -10.21
C MET A 1 -9.75 -4.60 -11.18
N ARG A 2 -9.49 -5.84 -10.72
CA ARG A 2 -9.35 -7.05 -11.56
C ARG A 2 -10.45 -7.26 -12.62
N TYR A 3 -11.73 -7.17 -12.24
CA TYR A 3 -12.86 -7.41 -13.16
C TYR A 3 -13.02 -6.37 -14.28
N GLY A 4 -12.41 -5.19 -14.14
CA GLY A 4 -12.42 -4.14 -15.16
C GLY A 4 -11.34 -4.31 -16.24
N LEU A 5 -10.44 -5.28 -16.09
CA LEU A 5 -9.38 -5.59 -17.05
C LEU A 5 -9.88 -6.58 -18.10
N ASP A 6 -9.28 -6.54 -19.29
CA ASP A 6 -9.46 -7.54 -20.35
C ASP A 6 -8.74 -8.86 -20.00
N THR A 7 -8.81 -9.85 -20.89
CA THR A 7 -8.26 -11.19 -20.62
C THR A 7 -6.75 -11.15 -20.38
N GLU A 8 -6.01 -10.41 -21.19
CA GLU A 8 -4.56 -10.28 -21.05
C GLU A 8 -4.18 -9.50 -19.79
N GLY A 9 -4.86 -8.40 -19.51
CA GLY A 9 -4.67 -7.62 -18.29
C GLY A 9 -4.99 -8.43 -17.03
N ARG A 10 -6.03 -9.27 -17.03
CA ARG A 10 -6.32 -10.15 -15.88
C ARG A 10 -5.21 -11.16 -15.64
N ASP A 11 -4.64 -11.76 -16.68
CA ASP A 11 -3.50 -12.67 -16.55
C ASP A 11 -2.27 -11.96 -15.95
N ILE A 12 -1.97 -10.74 -16.42
CA ILE A 12 -0.88 -9.92 -15.85
C ILE A 12 -1.15 -9.58 -14.37
N PHE A 13 -2.37 -9.17 -14.05
CA PHE A 13 -2.78 -8.88 -12.67
C PHE A 13 -2.61 -10.11 -11.78
N ASP A 14 -3.08 -11.28 -12.25
CA ASP A 14 -3.09 -12.51 -11.48
C ASP A 14 -1.66 -12.98 -11.15
N ARG A 15 -0.74 -12.93 -12.13
CA ARG A 15 0.67 -13.24 -11.89
C ARG A 15 1.31 -12.26 -10.90
N ALA A 16 1.10 -10.96 -11.11
CA ALA A 16 1.67 -9.93 -10.25
C ALA A 16 1.14 -10.02 -8.80
N TYR A 17 -0.16 -10.22 -8.64
CA TYR A 17 -0.82 -10.37 -7.35
C TYR A 17 -0.27 -11.57 -6.58
N THR A 18 -0.30 -12.76 -7.20
CA THR A 18 0.10 -14.01 -6.52
C THR A 18 1.59 -14.03 -6.19
N ALA A 19 2.44 -13.48 -7.06
CA ALA A 19 3.87 -13.35 -6.81
C ALA A 19 4.21 -12.34 -5.69
N THR A 20 3.38 -11.32 -5.48
CA THR A 20 3.63 -10.25 -4.50
C THR A 20 3.07 -10.57 -3.12
N TYR A 21 1.97 -11.32 -3.04
CA TYR A 21 1.24 -11.57 -1.80
C TYR A 21 2.12 -12.12 -0.67
N GLY A 22 2.87 -13.21 -0.92
CA GLY A 22 3.73 -13.84 0.07
C GLY A 22 4.82 -12.90 0.61
N PRO A 23 5.68 -12.33 -0.26
CA PRO A 23 6.71 -11.39 0.16
C PRO A 23 6.16 -10.16 0.90
N ALA A 24 5.00 -9.64 0.50
CA ALA A 24 4.34 -8.55 1.21
C ALA A 24 3.91 -8.99 2.62
N ARG A 25 3.31 -10.17 2.74
CA ARG A 25 2.80 -10.70 4.00
C ARG A 25 3.90 -10.96 5.02
N GLU A 26 5.06 -11.45 4.59
CA GLU A 26 6.24 -11.62 5.46
C GLU A 26 6.65 -10.29 6.11
N VAL A 27 6.74 -9.22 5.32
CA VAL A 27 7.11 -7.89 5.82
C VAL A 27 6.02 -7.31 6.72
N VAL A 28 4.75 -7.49 6.38
CA VAL A 28 3.63 -7.03 7.22
C VAL A 28 3.60 -7.74 8.57
N ALA A 29 3.80 -9.07 8.59
CA ALA A 29 3.86 -9.84 9.83
C ALA A 29 5.03 -9.39 10.73
N GLU A 30 6.22 -9.15 10.15
CA GLU A 30 7.38 -8.62 10.88
C GLU A 30 7.06 -7.24 11.50
N ILE A 31 6.46 -6.34 10.72
CA ILE A 31 6.04 -5.02 11.22
C ILE A 31 5.06 -5.18 12.38
N TYR A 32 4.06 -6.04 12.22
CA TYR A 32 3.04 -6.27 13.23
C TYR A 32 3.69 -6.78 14.52
N ASP A 33 4.53 -7.81 14.44
CA ASP A 33 5.23 -8.39 15.59
C ASP A 33 6.07 -7.34 16.33
N GLU A 34 6.84 -6.54 15.61
CA GLU A 34 7.65 -5.48 16.21
C GLU A 34 6.81 -4.38 16.87
N VAL A 35 5.64 -4.05 16.31
CA VAL A 35 4.71 -3.08 16.91
C VAL A 35 4.07 -3.66 18.16
N ALA A 36 3.55 -4.88 18.09
CA ALA A 36 2.87 -5.55 19.20
C ALA A 36 3.80 -5.81 20.40
N ASP A 37 5.06 -6.15 20.13
CA ASP A 37 6.11 -6.34 21.16
C ASP A 37 6.61 -5.00 21.76
N GLY A 38 6.34 -3.87 21.11
CA GLY A 38 6.80 -2.55 21.53
C GLY A 38 8.21 -2.18 21.05
N THR A 39 8.84 -3.06 20.26
CA THR A 39 10.14 -2.81 19.62
C THR A 39 10.08 -1.60 18.69
N GLU A 40 9.04 -1.48 17.86
CA GLU A 40 8.89 -0.32 16.97
C GLU A 40 8.65 0.98 17.75
N LEU A 41 7.86 0.92 18.83
CA LEU A 41 7.61 2.06 19.71
C LEU A 41 8.91 2.56 20.35
N ARG A 42 9.76 1.64 20.82
CA ARG A 42 11.07 1.98 21.39
C ARG A 42 11.95 2.67 20.34
N SER A 43 11.99 2.14 19.12
CA SER A 43 12.76 2.71 18.01
C SER A 43 12.32 4.14 17.67
N VAL A 44 11.00 4.40 17.65
CA VAL A 44 10.44 5.74 17.44
C VAL A 44 10.81 6.69 18.58
N ILE A 45 10.70 6.29 19.84
CA ILE A 45 11.09 7.12 21.00
C ILE A 45 12.57 7.54 20.91
N LEU A 46 13.44 6.61 20.53
CA LEU A 46 14.86 6.92 20.36
C LEU A 46 15.11 7.83 19.15
N ALA A 47 14.36 7.66 18.07
CA ALA A 47 14.42 8.54 16.91
C ALA A 47 13.97 9.96 17.25
N GLU A 48 12.86 10.15 17.97
CA GLU A 48 12.40 11.47 18.42
C GLU A 48 13.46 12.23 19.21
N ARG A 49 14.20 11.54 20.10
CA ARG A 49 15.31 12.16 20.84
C ARG A 49 16.42 12.65 19.92
N ARG A 50 16.76 11.88 18.88
CA ARG A 50 17.74 12.31 17.86
C ARG A 50 17.21 13.48 17.05
N LEU A 51 15.91 13.47 16.73
CA LEU A 51 15.25 14.53 15.97
C LEU A 51 15.16 15.86 16.73
N GLY A 52 15.21 15.83 18.06
CA GLY A 52 15.34 17.04 18.88
C GLY A 52 16.64 17.82 18.64
N ALA A 53 17.70 17.15 18.17
CA ALA A 53 18.98 17.79 17.86
C ALA A 53 19.23 17.98 16.35
N ARG A 54 18.56 17.21 15.49
CA ARG A 54 18.80 17.21 14.04
C ARG A 54 17.49 16.95 13.27
N PRO A 55 17.07 17.82 12.34
CA PRO A 55 15.83 17.60 11.60
C PRO A 55 15.89 16.34 10.74
N MET A 56 14.74 15.73 10.50
CA MET A 56 14.61 14.61 9.56
C MET A 56 14.91 15.09 8.14
N SER A 57 15.75 14.36 7.42
CA SER A 57 16.02 14.65 6.01
C SER A 57 14.78 14.40 5.14
N ARG A 58 14.61 15.23 4.10
CA ARG A 58 13.53 15.07 3.12
C ARG A 58 13.79 13.85 2.24
N ILE A 59 12.72 13.18 1.84
CA ILE A 59 12.75 12.24 0.71
C ILE A 59 12.43 12.99 -0.59
N GLY A 60 12.38 12.30 -1.72
CA GLY A 60 12.05 12.93 -3.01
C GLY A 60 13.24 13.27 -3.91
N GLY A 61 14.47 12.91 -3.52
CA GLY A 61 15.68 13.24 -4.30
C GLY A 61 16.06 12.23 -5.39
N SER A 62 15.39 11.08 -5.47
CA SER A 62 15.69 10.05 -6.49
C SER A 62 15.14 10.43 -7.88
N PRO A 63 15.67 9.84 -8.97
CA PRO A 63 15.22 10.13 -10.33
C PRO A 63 13.70 9.96 -10.55
N MET A 64 13.06 9.00 -9.87
CA MET A 64 11.61 8.76 -9.98
C MET A 64 10.78 9.99 -9.55
N TRP A 65 11.24 10.76 -8.57
CA TRP A 65 10.51 11.95 -8.11
C TRP A 65 10.66 13.12 -9.08
N THR A 66 11.78 13.19 -9.81
CA THR A 66 12.04 14.28 -10.77
C THR A 66 11.10 14.27 -11.98
N VAL A 67 10.43 13.14 -12.25
CA VAL A 67 9.42 13.06 -13.31
C VAL A 67 8.02 13.45 -12.83
N GLY A 68 7.79 13.55 -11.53
CA GLY A 68 6.47 13.83 -10.93
C GLY A 68 5.88 15.16 -11.38
N GLU A 69 6.66 16.25 -11.35
CA GLU A 69 6.20 17.57 -11.80
C GLU A 69 5.75 17.56 -13.27
N ARG A 70 6.51 16.90 -14.15
CA ARG A 70 6.17 16.78 -15.57
C ARG A 70 4.94 15.92 -15.78
N ALA A 71 4.79 14.83 -15.02
CA ALA A 71 3.62 13.97 -15.07
C ALA A 71 2.36 14.72 -14.60
N HIS A 72 2.44 15.47 -13.50
CA HIS A 72 1.34 16.29 -12.97
C HIS A 72 0.93 17.41 -13.93
N ALA A 73 1.88 18.09 -14.57
CA ALA A 73 1.57 19.15 -15.53
C ALA A 73 0.71 18.66 -16.70
N ARG A 74 0.86 17.39 -17.09
CA ARG A 74 0.17 16.76 -18.23
C ARG A 74 -1.02 15.90 -17.82
N ARG A 75 -1.42 15.93 -16.54
CA ARG A 75 -2.45 15.03 -15.99
C ARG A 75 -3.81 15.17 -16.67
N ALA A 76 -4.17 16.37 -17.12
CA ALA A 76 -5.44 16.64 -17.79
C ALA A 76 -5.42 16.28 -19.29
N GLU A 77 -4.26 15.91 -19.84
CA GLU A 77 -4.09 15.65 -21.27
C GLU A 77 -4.43 14.20 -21.67
N ARG A 78 -4.59 13.29 -20.71
CA ARG A 78 -4.87 11.87 -20.99
C ARG A 78 -5.68 11.21 -19.88
N GLU A 79 -6.52 10.25 -20.27
CA GLU A 79 -6.99 9.25 -19.33
C GLU A 79 -5.80 8.39 -18.85
N LEU A 80 -5.76 8.09 -17.55
CA LEU A 80 -4.74 7.23 -16.95
C LEU A 80 -5.31 5.81 -16.87
N PRO A 81 -4.98 4.89 -17.80
CA PRO A 81 -5.47 3.53 -17.72
C PRO A 81 -4.89 2.83 -16.48
N VAL A 82 -5.64 1.87 -15.95
CA VAL A 82 -5.16 1.00 -14.88
C VAL A 82 -4.09 0.07 -15.48
N ASP A 83 -2.85 0.23 -15.04
CA ASP A 83 -1.77 -0.72 -15.36
C ASP A 83 -2.00 -2.04 -14.59
N PRO A 84 -2.20 -3.17 -15.28
CA PRO A 84 -2.57 -4.42 -14.63
C PRO A 84 -1.52 -4.95 -13.64
N PHE A 85 -0.24 -4.80 -13.98
CA PHE A 85 0.86 -5.26 -13.14
C PHE A 85 0.91 -4.45 -11.85
N THR A 86 0.88 -3.13 -11.96
CA THR A 86 0.83 -2.21 -10.82
C THR A 86 -0.39 -2.49 -9.96
N ALA A 87 -1.56 -2.74 -10.56
CA ALA A 87 -2.76 -3.10 -9.81
C ALA A 87 -2.58 -4.40 -9.01
N GLY A 88 -1.95 -5.43 -9.58
CA GLY A 88 -1.65 -6.68 -8.87
C GLY A 88 -0.68 -6.46 -7.69
N VAL A 89 0.42 -5.76 -7.94
CA VAL A 89 1.43 -5.40 -6.92
C VAL A 89 0.85 -4.50 -5.83
N PHE A 90 -0.14 -3.67 -6.15
CA PHE A 90 -0.78 -2.77 -5.19
C PHE A 90 -1.85 -3.46 -4.33
N VAL A 91 -2.65 -4.34 -4.93
CA VAL A 91 -3.72 -5.06 -4.21
C VAL A 91 -3.16 -6.17 -3.32
N ALA A 92 -2.08 -6.84 -3.72
CA ALA A 92 -1.45 -7.91 -2.94
C ALA A 92 -1.10 -7.54 -1.49
N PRO A 93 -0.37 -6.44 -1.19
CA PRO A 93 -0.09 -6.02 0.17
C PRO A 93 -1.35 -5.60 0.95
N MET A 94 -2.38 -5.05 0.29
CA MET A 94 -3.66 -4.76 0.95
C MET A 94 -4.31 -6.04 1.46
N THR A 95 -4.37 -7.08 0.63
CA THR A 95 -4.93 -8.39 1.04
C THR A 95 -4.04 -9.06 2.09
N ALA A 96 -2.72 -9.00 1.94
CA ALA A 96 -1.79 -9.53 2.93
C ALA A 96 -1.97 -8.88 4.32
N GLN A 97 -2.15 -7.56 4.39
CA GLN A 97 -2.40 -6.85 5.64
C GLN A 97 -3.77 -7.18 6.23
N VAL A 98 -4.80 -7.30 5.39
CA VAL A 98 -6.14 -7.75 5.82
C VAL A 98 -6.06 -9.12 6.48
N ASP A 99 -5.37 -10.07 5.85
CA ASP A 99 -5.25 -11.44 6.34
C ASP A 99 -4.47 -11.49 7.66
N GLU A 100 -3.36 -10.75 7.73
CA GLU A 100 -2.58 -10.65 8.97
C GLU A 100 -3.44 -10.11 10.12
N PHE A 101 -4.17 -9.01 9.91
CA PHE A 101 -5.00 -8.44 10.99
C PHE A 101 -6.18 -9.36 11.36
N ALA A 102 -6.77 -10.05 10.38
CA ALA A 102 -7.84 -11.02 10.62
C ALA A 102 -7.35 -12.19 11.48
N GLU A 103 -6.17 -12.74 11.18
CA GLU A 103 -5.56 -13.82 11.97
C GLU A 103 -5.16 -13.38 13.38
N ARG A 104 -4.83 -12.11 13.56
CA ARG A 104 -4.55 -11.49 14.86
C ARG A 104 -5.82 -11.14 15.64
N GLY A 105 -7.01 -11.34 15.06
CA GLY A 105 -8.29 -11.18 15.74
C GLY A 105 -8.84 -9.75 15.76
N HIS A 106 -8.38 -8.87 14.86
CA HIS A 106 -8.96 -7.54 14.74
C HIS A 106 -10.41 -7.58 14.22
N PRO A 107 -11.28 -6.66 14.65
CA PRO A 107 -12.62 -6.53 14.10
C PRO A 107 -12.60 -6.04 12.65
N TRP A 108 -13.51 -6.57 11.81
CA TRP A 108 -13.60 -6.21 10.39
C TRP A 108 -13.72 -4.71 10.10
N SER A 109 -14.36 -3.94 10.99
CA SER A 109 -14.45 -2.48 10.85
C SER A 109 -13.08 -1.80 10.93
N GLU A 110 -12.19 -2.28 11.81
CA GLU A 110 -10.83 -1.77 11.92
C GLU A 110 -10.00 -2.22 10.72
N ILE A 111 -10.04 -3.51 10.39
CA ILE A 111 -9.32 -4.10 9.25
C ILE A 111 -9.60 -3.32 7.95
N VAL A 112 -10.88 -3.11 7.65
CA VAL A 112 -11.31 -2.43 6.43
C VAL A 112 -10.94 -0.95 6.44
N ASN A 113 -11.09 -0.27 7.58
CA ASN A 113 -10.74 1.15 7.69
C ASN A 113 -9.24 1.37 7.47
N GLU A 114 -8.41 0.64 8.20
CA GLU A 114 -6.94 0.82 8.23
C GLU A 114 -6.25 0.29 6.96
N SER A 115 -6.76 -0.80 6.37
CA SER A 115 -6.08 -1.49 5.26
C SER A 115 -6.62 -1.13 3.88
N VAL A 116 -7.82 -0.53 3.80
CA VAL A 116 -8.46 -0.21 2.53
C VAL A 116 -8.96 1.23 2.49
N ILE A 117 -9.91 1.61 3.36
CA ILE A 117 -10.63 2.89 3.26
C ILE A 117 -9.70 4.08 3.41
N GLU A 118 -8.84 4.10 4.44
CA GLU A 118 -7.91 5.22 4.65
C GLU A 118 -6.95 5.38 3.47
N ALA A 119 -6.47 4.26 2.91
CA ALA A 119 -5.61 4.30 1.74
C ALA A 119 -6.33 4.95 0.54
N VAL A 120 -7.54 4.51 0.20
CA VAL A 120 -8.22 4.93 -1.03
C VAL A 120 -8.95 6.27 -0.92
N ASP A 121 -9.52 6.60 0.25
CA ASP A 121 -10.34 7.81 0.41
C ASP A 121 -9.54 8.98 0.98
N SER A 122 -8.39 8.73 1.63
CA SER A 122 -7.54 9.77 2.23
C SER A 122 -6.17 9.83 1.56
N LEU A 123 -5.32 8.82 1.74
CA LEU A 123 -3.90 8.93 1.43
C LEU A 123 -3.59 8.99 -0.08
N LEU A 124 -4.21 8.13 -0.88
CA LEU A 124 -4.02 8.09 -2.33
C LEU A 124 -4.45 9.39 -3.03
N PRO A 125 -5.60 10.02 -2.70
CA PRO A 125 -5.94 11.35 -3.20
C PRO A 125 -4.86 12.40 -2.90
N TYR A 126 -4.27 12.39 -1.70
CA TYR A 126 -3.16 13.28 -1.36
C TYR A 126 -1.90 12.99 -2.18
N MET A 127 -1.52 11.72 -2.35
CA MET A 127 -0.40 11.32 -3.22
C MET A 127 -0.62 11.77 -4.66
N HIS A 128 -1.84 11.61 -5.18
CA HIS A 128 -2.18 12.00 -6.54
C HIS A 128 -2.11 13.52 -6.74
N ALA A 129 -2.50 14.31 -5.74
CA ALA A 129 -2.50 15.77 -5.83
C ALA A 129 -1.10 16.38 -5.62
N ARG A 130 -0.27 15.79 -4.75
CA ARG A 130 0.92 16.44 -4.20
C ARG A 130 2.20 15.59 -4.21
N ASP A 131 2.15 14.37 -4.77
CA ASP A 131 3.22 13.36 -4.73
C ASP A 131 3.40 12.63 -3.38
N VAL A 132 4.12 11.50 -3.41
CA VAL A 132 4.34 10.63 -2.24
C VAL A 132 5.31 11.25 -1.25
N ALA A 133 6.32 12.00 -1.71
CA ALA A 133 7.27 12.64 -0.82
C ALA A 133 6.54 13.67 0.05
N TYR A 134 5.63 14.43 -0.55
CA TYR A 134 4.73 15.33 0.14
C TYR A 134 3.78 14.58 1.07
N MET A 135 3.10 13.51 0.62
CA MET A 135 2.21 12.73 1.51
C MET A 135 2.97 12.27 2.75
N VAL A 136 4.08 11.56 2.57
CA VAL A 136 4.87 11.02 3.67
C VAL A 136 5.32 12.14 4.60
N ASP A 137 5.88 13.24 4.08
CA ASP A 137 6.41 14.31 4.93
C ASP A 137 5.35 15.16 5.66
N ASN A 138 4.07 15.05 5.27
CA ASN A 138 2.95 15.68 5.96
C ASN A 138 2.23 14.75 6.97
N CYS A 139 2.60 13.48 7.03
CA CYS A 139 2.14 12.58 8.10
C CYS A 139 2.84 12.86 9.44
N SER A 140 2.35 12.20 10.50
CA SER A 140 2.97 12.24 11.83
C SER A 140 4.44 11.82 11.80
N ARG A 141 5.23 12.21 12.80
CA ARG A 141 6.64 11.78 12.87
C ARG A 141 6.79 10.26 12.96
N THR A 142 5.90 9.59 13.70
CA THR A 142 5.85 8.13 13.78
C THR A 142 5.65 7.52 12.40
N SER A 143 4.67 7.99 11.64
CA SER A 143 4.39 7.50 10.28
C SER A 143 5.55 7.78 9.32
N ARG A 144 6.18 8.95 9.43
CA ARG A 144 7.36 9.32 8.62
C ARG A 144 8.56 8.43 8.86
N LEU A 145 8.81 8.07 10.13
CA LEU A 145 9.87 7.15 10.53
C LEU A 145 9.58 5.73 10.03
N GLY A 146 8.35 5.25 10.25
CA GLY A 146 7.90 3.94 9.79
C GLY A 146 8.03 3.79 8.27
N ALA A 147 7.51 4.73 7.49
CA ALA A 147 7.62 4.71 6.02
C ALA A 147 9.08 4.66 5.54
N ARG A 148 10.00 5.36 6.21
CA ARG A 148 11.43 5.36 5.88
C ARG A 148 12.16 4.09 6.30
N ARG A 149 11.70 3.42 7.38
CA ARG A 149 12.27 2.16 7.85
C ARG A 149 11.80 0.99 6.97
N TRP A 150 10.50 0.94 6.70
CA TRP A 150 9.85 -0.24 6.10
C TRP A 150 9.69 -0.14 4.59
N GLY A 151 9.53 1.05 4.02
CA GLY A 151 9.41 1.23 2.55
C GLY A 151 10.53 0.55 1.75
N PRO A 152 11.82 0.74 2.12
CA PRO A 152 12.92 0.05 1.45
C PRO A 152 12.90 -1.48 1.59
N ARG A 153 12.31 -2.02 2.67
CA ARG A 153 12.17 -3.47 2.88
C ARG A 153 11.17 -4.07 1.90
N PHE A 154 10.01 -3.42 1.71
CA PHE A 154 9.06 -3.79 0.66
C PHE A 154 9.69 -3.71 -0.73
N GLN A 155 10.39 -2.61 -1.04
CA GLN A 155 11.05 -2.46 -2.34
C GLN A 155 12.04 -3.61 -2.60
N ALA A 156 12.90 -3.93 -1.63
CA ALA A 156 13.86 -5.02 -1.76
C ALA A 156 13.17 -6.39 -1.94
N ALA A 157 12.13 -6.68 -1.14
CA ALA A 157 11.37 -7.92 -1.27
C ALA A 157 10.72 -8.05 -2.65
N TYR A 158 10.20 -6.95 -3.20
CA TYR A 158 9.54 -6.96 -4.49
C TYR A 158 10.53 -7.12 -5.64
N GLU A 159 11.61 -6.32 -5.65
CA GLU A 159 12.62 -6.38 -6.70
C GLU A 159 13.36 -7.73 -6.73
N GLN A 160 13.60 -8.35 -5.59
CA GLN A 160 14.40 -9.58 -5.49
C GLN A 160 13.56 -10.85 -5.61
N ILE A 161 12.28 -10.81 -5.23
CA ILE A 161 11.44 -12.01 -5.10
C ILE A 161 10.19 -11.88 -5.97
N ALA A 162 9.35 -10.87 -5.72
CA ALA A 162 8.04 -10.78 -6.35
C ALA A 162 8.12 -10.55 -7.87
N TYR A 163 8.95 -9.60 -8.33
CA TYR A 163 9.02 -9.25 -9.75
C TYR A 163 9.58 -10.38 -10.62
N PRO A 164 10.66 -11.09 -10.23
CA PRO A 164 11.08 -12.29 -10.93
C PRO A 164 10.02 -13.39 -10.92
N ALA A 165 9.34 -13.60 -9.78
CA ALA A 165 8.30 -14.63 -9.68
C ALA A 165 7.05 -14.33 -10.53
N ALA A 166 6.75 -13.05 -10.81
CA ALA A 166 5.64 -12.63 -11.64
C ALA A 166 5.80 -12.97 -13.13
N GLU A 167 6.97 -13.46 -13.55
CA GLU A 167 7.19 -14.02 -14.89
C GLU A 167 6.63 -15.46 -15.03
N HIS A 168 6.22 -16.08 -13.92
CA HIS A 168 5.68 -17.44 -13.88
C HIS A 168 4.15 -17.47 -13.76
N PRO A 169 3.49 -18.58 -14.12
CA PRO A 169 2.04 -18.71 -13.99
C PRO A 169 1.54 -18.44 -12.57
N ALA A 170 0.37 -17.80 -12.48
CA ALA A 170 -0.23 -17.41 -11.21
C ALA A 170 -0.63 -18.61 -10.34
N ASP A 171 -0.55 -18.43 -9.02
CA ASP A 171 -1.05 -19.43 -8.07
C ASP A 171 -2.59 -19.42 -8.01
N THR A 172 -3.20 -20.47 -8.57
CA THR A 172 -4.66 -20.62 -8.62
C THR A 172 -5.33 -20.72 -7.25
N ALA A 173 -4.63 -21.22 -6.23
CA ALA A 173 -5.17 -21.32 -4.88
C ALA A 173 -5.28 -19.93 -4.24
N LEU A 174 -4.24 -19.11 -4.37
CA LEU A 174 -4.27 -17.71 -3.91
C LEU A 174 -5.34 -16.88 -4.64
N LEU A 175 -5.55 -17.10 -5.93
CA LEU A 175 -6.62 -16.43 -6.68
C LEU A 175 -8.01 -16.85 -6.20
N THR A 176 -8.21 -18.15 -5.94
CA THR A 176 -9.49 -18.66 -5.42
C THR A 176 -9.78 -18.09 -4.02
N ALA A 177 -8.75 -18.02 -3.17
CA ALA A 177 -8.85 -17.40 -1.85
C ALA A 177 -9.19 -15.90 -1.96
N PHE A 178 -8.52 -15.19 -2.87
CA PHE A 178 -8.80 -13.78 -3.15
C PHE A 178 -10.24 -13.57 -3.63
N ASP A 179 -10.72 -14.32 -4.61
CA ASP A 179 -12.06 -14.12 -5.19
C ASP A 179 -13.19 -14.40 -4.18
N SER A 180 -12.96 -15.32 -3.24
CA SER A 180 -13.92 -15.70 -2.21
C SER A 180 -13.74 -14.99 -0.86
N HIS A 181 -12.80 -14.04 -0.77
CA HIS A 181 -12.39 -13.46 0.50
C HIS A 181 -13.51 -12.66 1.20
N PRO A 182 -13.80 -12.89 2.50
CA PRO A 182 -14.89 -12.22 3.21
C PRO A 182 -14.71 -10.69 3.34
N VAL A 183 -13.49 -10.19 3.16
CA VAL A 183 -13.24 -8.73 3.18
C VAL A 183 -14.04 -7.97 2.12
N HIS A 184 -14.36 -8.60 0.98
CA HIS A 184 -15.12 -7.93 -0.08
C HIS A 184 -16.51 -7.54 0.39
N GLU A 185 -17.17 -8.43 1.14
CA GLU A 185 -18.47 -8.16 1.75
C GLU A 185 -18.35 -7.12 2.86
N ALA A 186 -17.36 -7.28 3.76
CA ALA A 186 -17.12 -6.32 4.84
C ALA A 186 -16.87 -4.90 4.31
N LEU A 187 -16.08 -4.77 3.24
CA LEU A 187 -15.82 -3.52 2.55
C LEU A 187 -17.10 -2.95 1.92
N ALA A 188 -17.91 -3.77 1.28
CA ALA A 188 -19.18 -3.35 0.68
C ALA A 188 -20.18 -2.83 1.73
N VAL A 189 -20.18 -3.42 2.93
CA VAL A 189 -20.98 -2.93 4.06
C VAL A 189 -20.41 -1.61 4.59
N ALA A 190 -19.11 -1.53 4.86
CA ALA A 190 -18.45 -0.33 5.37
C ALA A 190 -18.58 0.85 4.38
N ALA A 191 -18.54 0.59 3.08
CA ALA A 191 -18.69 1.61 2.04
C ALA A 191 -20.03 2.36 2.10
N LYS A 192 -21.10 1.73 2.62
CA LYS A 192 -22.41 2.38 2.79
C LYS A 192 -22.41 3.46 3.88
N LEU A 193 -21.40 3.45 4.75
CA LEU A 193 -21.27 4.39 5.86
C LEU A 193 -20.29 5.53 5.56
N ARG A 194 -19.68 5.54 4.37
CA ARG A 194 -18.74 6.59 3.95
C ARG A 194 -19.47 7.93 3.77
N PRO A 195 -18.79 9.06 4.02
CA PRO A 195 -19.32 10.36 3.65
C PRO A 195 -19.69 10.41 2.16
N SER A 196 -20.75 11.15 1.82
CA SER A 196 -21.22 11.29 0.43
C SER A 196 -20.35 12.21 -0.43
N VAL A 197 -19.22 12.67 0.09
CA VAL A 197 -18.35 13.67 -0.53
C VAL A 197 -16.92 13.17 -0.43
N ASP A 198 -16.25 13.07 -1.58
CA ASP A 198 -14.84 12.72 -1.66
C ASP A 198 -13.98 13.85 -1.11
N ILE A 199 -12.80 13.51 -0.57
CA ILE A 199 -11.86 14.52 -0.08
C ILE A 199 -11.40 15.41 -1.25
N ALA A 200 -11.62 16.72 -1.08
CA ALA A 200 -11.09 17.74 -1.98
C ALA A 200 -9.66 18.09 -1.57
N VAL A 201 -8.67 17.52 -2.28
CA VAL A 201 -7.27 17.95 -2.17
C VAL A 201 -7.00 18.98 -3.27
N ALA A 202 -6.92 20.25 -2.88
CA ALA A 202 -6.46 21.34 -3.77
C ALA A 202 -4.94 21.23 -4.00
#